data_AF-A0A955BZQ5-F1
#
_entry.id   AF-A0A955BZQ5-F1
#
_cell.length_a   1.000
_cell.length_b   1.000
_cell.length_c   1.000
_cell.angle_alpha   90.00
_cell.angle_beta   90.00
_cell.angle_gamma   90.00
#
_symmetry.space_group_name_H-M   'P 1'
#
loop_
_entity.id
_entity.type
_entity.pdbx_description
1 polymer ?
#
loop_
_entity_poly.entity_id
_entity_poly.type
_entity_poly.pdbx_seq_one_letter_code
_entity_poly.pdbx_strand_id
1 'polypeptide(L)' 'MRRRAGLPPCSLHDLRRSYCTNLSRSMPMHVVQELAGHSDIRTTRRFYVKVQPELMDEARRVLEQAVAS' A
#
# COMPACT_ATOMS: atom_id res chain seq x y z
N MET A 1 5.65 -21.63 -14.38
CA MET A 1 4.63 -20.55 -14.43
C MET A 1 5.14 -19.28 -15.10
N ARG A 2 6.26 -18.68 -14.67
CA ARG A 2 6.79 -17.42 -15.24
C ARG A 2 7.07 -17.44 -16.76
N ARG A 3 7.77 -18.47 -17.27
CA ARG A 3 8.04 -18.67 -18.71
C ARG A 3 6.78 -18.90 -19.56
N ARG A 4 5.75 -19.53 -18.98
CA ARG A 4 4.47 -19.79 -19.66
C ARG A 4 3.60 -18.54 -19.74
N ALA A 5 3.81 -17.57 -18.84
CA ALA A 5 3.10 -16.30 -18.79
C ALA A 5 3.82 -15.16 -19.56
N GLY A 6 4.96 -15.44 -20.22
CA GLY A 6 5.72 -14.41 -20.94
C GLY A 6 6.33 -13.32 -20.04
N LEU A 7 6.44 -13.55 -18.73
CA LEU A 7 6.91 -12.54 -17.79
C LEU A 7 8.44 -12.46 -17.74
N PRO A 8 9.02 -11.24 -17.62
CA PRO A 8 10.45 -11.06 -17.41
C PRO A 8 10.91 -11.72 -16.10
N PRO A 9 12.23 -11.82 -15.87
CA PRO A 9 12.73 -12.39 -14.63
C PRO A 9 12.17 -11.69 -13.38
N CYS A 10 11.32 -12.39 -12.63
CA CYS A 10 10.80 -11.95 -11.35
C CYS A 10 10.85 -13.09 -10.32
N SER A 11 11.04 -12.72 -9.07
CA SER A 11 11.06 -13.59 -7.89
C SER A 11 9.66 -13.69 -7.27
N LEU A 12 9.46 -14.65 -6.35
CA LEU A 12 8.25 -14.69 -5.53
C LEU A 12 8.08 -13.42 -4.67
N HIS A 13 9.20 -12.79 -4.30
CA HIS A 13 9.18 -11.53 -3.56
C HIS A 13 8.59 -10.38 -4.40
N ASP A 14 8.80 -10.37 -5.72
CA ASP A 14 8.23 -9.36 -6.61
C ASP A 14 6.70 -9.51 -6.75
N LEU A 15 6.21 -10.75 -6.74
CA LEU A 15 4.78 -11.02 -6.69
C LEU A 15 4.17 -10.54 -5.37
N ARG A 16 4.83 -10.84 -4.24
CA ARG A 16 4.38 -10.36 -2.92
C ARG A 16 4.37 -8.83 -2.84
N ARG A 17 5.39 -8.18 -3.41
CA ARG A 17 5.45 -6.72 -3.51
C ARG A 17 4.30 -6.17 -4.34
N SER A 18 4.00 -6.78 -5.49
CA SER A 18 2.90 -6.36 -6.36
C SER A 18 1.53 -6.52 -5.68
N TYR A 19 1.31 -7.65 -5.01
CA TYR A 19 0.11 -7.90 -4.21
C TYR A 19 -0.11 -6.83 -3.13
N CYS A 20 0.89 -6.57 -2.29
CA CYS A 20 0.80 -5.58 -1.22
C CYS A 20 0.62 -4.15 -1.75
N THR A 21 1.28 -3.81 -2.87
CA THR A 21 1.14 -2.50 -3.54
C THR A 21 -0.28 -2.29 -4.08
N ASN A 22 -0.91 -3.35 -4.61
CA ASN A 22 -2.27 -3.25 -5.11
C ASN A 22 -3.27 -3.09 -3.96
N LEU A 23 -3.10 -3.85 -2.87
CA LEU A 23 -3.98 -3.72 -1.70
C LEU A 23 -3.86 -2.37 -1.00
N SER A 24 -2.66 -1.78 -0.94
CA SER A 24 -2.48 -0.47 -0.29
C SER A 24 -3.19 0.68 -0.99
N ARG A 25 -3.64 0.49 -2.24
CA ARG A 25 -4.45 1.47 -2.97
C ARG A 25 -5.93 1.42 -2.60
N SER A 26 -6.41 0.29 -2.07
CA SER A 26 -7.83 0.05 -1.83
C SER A 26 -8.17 -0.18 -0.36
N MET A 27 -7.17 -0.38 0.51
CA MET A 27 -7.39 -0.76 1.90
C MET A 27 -6.47 0.00 2.87
N PRO A 28 -6.92 0.24 4.12
CA PRO A 28 -6.07 0.78 5.17
C PRO A 28 -4.84 -0.09 5.43
N MET A 29 -3.72 0.56 5.75
CA MET A 29 -2.42 -0.12 5.91
C MET A 29 -2.41 -1.23 6.96
N HIS A 30 -3.17 -1.12 8.04
CA HIS A 30 -3.21 -2.15 9.09
C HIS A 30 -3.82 -3.45 8.53
N VAL A 31 -4.84 -3.35 7.68
CA VAL A 31 -5.45 -4.50 6.98
C VAL A 31 -4.46 -5.12 6.01
N VAL A 32 -3.76 -4.30 5.23
CA VAL A 32 -2.73 -4.78 4.29
C VAL A 32 -1.58 -5.47 5.03
N GLN A 33 -1.18 -4.96 6.19
CA GLN A 33 -0.15 -5.56 7.03
C GLN A 33 -0.56 -6.95 7.53
N GLU A 34 -1.81 -7.08 8.00
CA GLU A 34 -2.36 -8.34 8.50
C GLU A 34 -2.47 -9.38 7.39
N LEU A 35 -3.03 -9.00 6.23
CA LEU A 35 -3.09 -9.86 5.04
C LEU A 35 -1.69 -10.24 4.52
N ALA A 36 -0.74 -9.32 4.62
CA ALA A 36 0.66 -9.58 4.28
C ALA A 36 1.42 -10.30 5.41
N GLY A 37 0.79 -10.70 6.52
CA GLY A 37 1.43 -11.43 7.61
C GLY A 37 2.72 -10.77 8.12
N HIS A 38 2.83 -9.44 8.04
CA HIS A 38 4.03 -8.72 8.46
C HIS A 38 3.95 -8.43 9.96
N SER A 39 4.83 -9.06 10.74
CA SER A 39 5.00 -8.77 12.17
C SER A 39 5.46 -7.33 12.45
N ASP A 40 6.08 -6.68 11.45
CA ASP A 40 6.54 -5.30 11.54
C ASP A 40 5.95 -4.41 10.44
N ILE A 41 5.19 -3.40 10.86
CA ILE A 41 4.57 -2.38 10.00
C ILE A 41 5.60 -1.58 9.19
N ARG A 42 6.86 -1.47 9.66
CA ARG A 42 7.93 -0.71 8.98
C ARG A 42 8.22 -1.26 7.58
N THR A 43 8.12 -2.58 7.39
CA THR A 43 8.27 -3.23 6.08
C THR A 43 7.11 -2.86 5.15
N THR A 44 5.89 -2.79 5.67
CA THR A 44 4.72 -2.39 4.88
C THR A 44 4.75 -0.90 4.54
N ARG A 45 5.08 -0.07 5.54
CA ARG A 45 5.07 1.39 5.43
C ARG A 45 6.15 1.91 4.46
N ARG A 46 7.36 1.35 4.51
CA ARG A 46 8.48 1.81 3.65
C ARG A 46 8.27 1.51 2.17
N PHE A 47 7.58 0.42 1.83
CA PHE A 47 7.51 -0.06 0.45
C PHE A 47 6.16 0.12 -0.24
N TYR A 48 5.05 0.24 0.50
CA TYR A 48 3.71 0.27 -0.08
C TYR A 48 2.95 1.59 0.13
N VAL A 49 3.53 2.51 0.91
CA VAL A 49 2.99 3.85 1.07
C VAL A 49 3.59 4.75 -0.01
N LYS A 50 2.92 4.81 -1.15
CA LYS A 50 2.85 6.09 -1.84
C LYS A 50 1.72 6.84 -1.15
N VAL A 51 2.05 7.78 -0.28
CA VAL A 51 1.07 8.80 0.10
C VAL A 51 0.71 9.49 -1.21
N GLN A 52 -0.49 9.26 -1.70
CA GLN A 52 -1.03 10.01 -2.82
C GLN A 52 -1.21 11.44 -2.30
N PRO A 53 -0.57 12.46 -2.90
CA PRO A 53 -0.70 13.85 -2.46
C PRO A 53 -2.15 14.27 -2.22
N GLU A 54 -3.06 13.72 -3.02
CA GLU A 54 -4.50 13.94 -2.99
C GLU A 54 -5.14 13.52 -1.65
N LEU A 55 -4.63 12.46 -1.00
CA LEU A 55 -5.09 12.01 0.32
C LEU A 55 -4.69 12.99 1.43
N MET A 56 -3.53 13.66 1.30
CA MET A 56 -3.09 14.66 2.27
C MET A 56 -3.90 15.95 2.13
N ASP A 57 -4.22 16.34 0.89
CA ASP A 57 -5.08 17.48 0.62
C ASP A 57 -6.51 17.25 1.14
N GLU A 58 -7.05 16.04 0.98
CA GLU A 58 -8.36 15.69 1.54
C GLU A 58 -8.35 15.68 3.07
N ALA A 59 -7.34 15.05 3.69
CA ALA A 59 -7.19 15.05 5.14
C ALA A 59 -7.07 16.48 5.70
N ARG A 60 -6.36 17.36 4.99
CA ARG A 60 -6.25 18.77 5.36
C ARG A 60 -7.59 19.48 5.33
N ARG A 61 -8.40 19.28 4.29
CA ARG A 61 -9.75 19.87 4.20
C ARG A 61 -10.66 19.44 5.34
N VAL A 62 -10.66 18.16 5.67
CA VAL A 62 -11.46 17.62 6.78
C VAL A 62 -11.03 18.25 8.12
N LEU A 63 -9.73 18.40 8.33
CA LEU A 63 -9.17 19.07 9.52
C LEU A 63 -9.59 20.55 9.59
N GLU A 64 -9.50 21.29 8.49
CA GLU A 64 -9.92 22.69 8.45
C GLU A 64 -11.41 22.86 8.77
N GLN A 65 -12.26 21.94 8.31
CA GLN A 65 -13.69 21.93 8.64
C GLN A 65 -13.97 21.63 10.12
N ALA A 66 -13.24 20.68 10.71
CA ALA A 66 -13.42 20.29 12.11
C ALA A 66 -12.89 21.33 13.12
N VAL A 67 -11.95 22.18 12.71
CA VAL A 67 -11.43 23.28 13.54
C VAL A 67 -12.28 24.55 13.39
N ALA A 68 -12.98 24.70 12.26
CA ALA A 68 -13.87 25.84 12.01
C ALA A 68 -15.28 25.68 12.63
N SER A 69 -15.59 24.53 13.24
CA SER A 69 -16.83 24.23 13.98
C SER A 69 -16.64 24.37 15.49
#